data_AF-A0A412I1C7-F1
#
_entry.id   AF-A0A412I1C7-F1
#
_cell.length_a   1.000
_cell.length_b   1.000
_cell.length_c   1.000
_cell.angle_alpha   90.00
_cell.angle_beta   90.00
_cell.angle_gamma   90.00
#
_symmetry.space_group_name_H-M   'P 1'
#
loop_
_entity.id
_entity.type
_entity.pdbx_description
1 polymer ?
#
loop_
_entity_poly.entity_id
_entity_poly.type
_entity_poly.pdbx_seq_one_letter_code
_entity_poly.pdbx_strand_id
1 'polypeptide(L)'
;MKKIVTMLCVCVLSLSLFGCSKPENNVELKKNVSCQLLDVLTITNESDNSTYYYYLASIENKGKKPYNTQNLSYRVTDDNEKEISVIDKYQSTPTYVINKGQNTYIYGYIGFPNNDQKNLGISFNNKKQFLPFKAFKIRKASDKNVKDSKELKYTFFEDDTLKMDVDASKAKYVYENNETVLKNVKITYKNKTDSRIIVPYLTPSATLEGIDLEDKGEFKSMEEIQKHDFTTNGMAPKTQSFKASVTGYVLYFLDKKQTVNTEIEFHFGNAAPDFTDKNTKPFIVHMNSKAFGKSNTFKIGLE
;
A
#
# COMPACT_ATOMS: atom_id res chain seq x y z
N MET A 1 -44.41 29.93 -41.33
CA MET A 1 -43.38 30.17 -40.29
C MET A 1 -43.54 29.32 -39.03
N LYS A 2 -44.75 29.04 -38.50
CA LYS A 2 -44.93 28.22 -37.28
C LYS A 2 -44.43 26.76 -37.38
N LYS A 3 -44.52 26.10 -38.54
CA LYS A 3 -44.10 24.69 -38.72
C LYS A 3 -42.58 24.47 -38.74
N ILE A 4 -41.79 25.50 -39.10
CA ILE A 4 -40.32 25.41 -39.17
C ILE A 4 -39.71 25.51 -37.76
N VAL A 5 -40.30 26.34 -36.88
CA VAL A 5 -39.85 26.52 -35.49
C VAL A 5 -40.10 25.26 -34.65
N THR A 6 -41.20 24.55 -34.89
CA THR A 6 -41.51 23.29 -34.18
C THR A 6 -40.55 22.17 -34.57
N MET A 7 -40.13 22.09 -35.84
CA MET A 7 -39.19 21.07 -36.30
C MET A 7 -37.76 21.34 -35.81
N LEU A 8 -37.35 22.62 -35.68
CA LEU A 8 -36.07 23.00 -35.08
C LEU A 8 -36.01 22.69 -33.57
N CYS A 9 -37.10 22.90 -32.83
CA CYS A 9 -37.17 22.57 -31.40
C CYS A 9 -37.04 21.07 -31.13
N VAL A 10 -37.61 20.21 -31.98
CA VAL A 10 -37.50 18.75 -31.84
C VAL A 10 -36.07 18.27 -32.15
N CYS A 11 -35.38 18.86 -33.12
CA CYS A 11 -33.98 18.55 -33.41
C CYS A 11 -33.02 18.99 -32.27
N VAL A 12 -33.29 20.13 -31.62
CA VAL A 12 -32.47 20.62 -30.49
C VAL A 12 -32.71 19.81 -29.21
N LEU A 13 -33.91 19.26 -29.01
CA LEU A 13 -34.23 18.34 -27.90
C LEU A 13 -33.69 16.91 -28.12
N SER A 14 -33.49 16.47 -29.37
CA SER A 14 -32.83 15.18 -29.64
C SER A 14 -31.30 15.24 -29.60
N LEU A 15 -30.70 16.42 -29.76
CA LEU A 15 -29.25 16.63 -29.68
C LEU A 15 -28.73 16.80 -28.24
N SER A 16 -29.61 17.10 -27.28
CA SER A 16 -29.26 17.16 -25.85
C SER A 16 -29.26 15.79 -25.15
N LEU A 17 -29.57 14.70 -25.88
CA LEU A 17 -29.54 13.32 -25.38
C LEU A 17 -28.24 12.57 -25.66
N PHE A 18 -27.19 13.24 -26.15
CA PHE A 18 -25.82 12.81 -25.87
C PHE A 18 -25.50 13.08 -24.39
N GLY A 19 -26.30 12.48 -23.50
CA GLY A 19 -25.95 12.36 -22.10
C GLY A 19 -24.58 11.72 -22.05
N CYS A 20 -23.64 12.34 -21.33
CA CYS A 20 -22.32 11.82 -21.08
C CYS A 20 -22.43 10.35 -20.65
N SER A 21 -22.30 9.41 -21.58
CA SER A 21 -22.29 8.00 -21.25
C SER A 21 -21.08 7.79 -20.37
N LYS A 22 -21.31 7.19 -19.20
CA LYS A 22 -20.21 6.87 -18.29
C LYS A 22 -19.23 5.99 -19.08
N PRO A 23 -17.93 6.32 -19.11
CA PRO A 23 -16.97 5.51 -19.85
C PRO A 23 -16.99 4.08 -19.33
N GLU A 24 -16.73 3.13 -20.23
CA GLU A 24 -16.72 1.71 -19.88
C GLU A 24 -15.61 1.41 -18.86
N ASN A 25 -15.95 0.60 -17.85
CA ASN A 25 -15.01 0.17 -16.82
C ASN A 25 -14.24 -1.09 -17.20
N ASN A 26 -14.28 -1.47 -18.47
CA ASN A 26 -13.55 -2.60 -19.01
C ASN A 26 -13.01 -2.28 -20.41
N VAL A 27 -11.96 -2.98 -20.81
CA VAL A 27 -11.38 -2.92 -22.16
C VAL A 27 -11.01 -4.33 -22.62
N GLU A 28 -11.27 -4.65 -23.88
CA GLU A 28 -10.80 -5.89 -24.48
C GLU A 28 -9.35 -5.74 -24.91
N LEU A 29 -8.43 -6.47 -24.25
CA LEU A 29 -6.99 -6.45 -24.56
C LEU A 29 -6.67 -7.25 -25.84
N LYS A 30 -7.38 -8.36 -26.01
CA LYS A 30 -7.34 -9.31 -27.13
C LYS A 30 -8.66 -10.04 -27.17
N LYS A 31 -9.03 -10.64 -28.31
CA LYS A 31 -10.24 -11.46 -28.45
C LYS A 31 -10.48 -12.39 -27.24
N ASN A 32 -11.57 -12.16 -26.50
CA ASN A 32 -11.98 -12.88 -25.28
C ASN A 32 -11.05 -12.73 -24.06
N VAL A 33 -10.19 -11.71 -24.04
CA VAL A 33 -9.35 -11.34 -22.90
C VAL A 33 -9.64 -9.89 -22.57
N SER A 34 -10.26 -9.65 -21.42
CA SER A 34 -10.68 -8.31 -20.99
C SER A 34 -10.00 -7.91 -19.68
N CYS A 35 -9.70 -6.63 -19.56
CA CYS A 35 -9.30 -6.00 -18.30
C CYS A 35 -10.48 -5.19 -17.76
N GLN A 36 -10.79 -5.29 -16.47
CA GLN A 36 -11.89 -4.58 -15.83
C GLN A 36 -11.43 -3.95 -14.50
N LEU A 37 -11.74 -2.67 -14.28
CA LEU A 37 -11.52 -2.01 -12.98
C LEU A 37 -12.39 -2.67 -11.91
N LEU A 38 -11.76 -3.04 -10.79
CA LEU A 38 -12.42 -3.57 -9.60
C LEU A 38 -12.53 -2.54 -8.50
N ASP A 39 -11.53 -1.68 -8.36
CA ASP A 39 -11.53 -0.60 -7.37
C ASP A 39 -10.57 0.51 -7.79
N VAL A 40 -10.90 1.74 -7.39
CA VAL A 40 -10.04 2.91 -7.50
C VAL A 40 -10.20 3.73 -6.23
N LEU A 41 -9.08 4.08 -5.61
CA LEU A 41 -9.02 4.93 -4.44
C LEU A 41 -8.14 6.14 -4.74
N THR A 42 -8.66 7.32 -4.44
CA THR A 42 -7.88 8.54 -4.38
C THR A 42 -7.61 8.91 -2.94
N ILE A 43 -6.35 9.19 -2.63
CA ILE A 43 -5.92 9.76 -1.35
C ILE A 43 -5.40 11.16 -1.62
N THR A 44 -6.03 12.16 -1.03
CA THR A 44 -5.54 13.54 -1.06
C THR A 44 -4.82 13.81 0.25
N ASN A 45 -3.54 14.16 0.16
CA ASN A 45 -2.79 14.63 1.31
C ASN A 45 -2.72 16.15 1.24
N GLU A 46 -3.47 16.80 2.13
CA GLU A 46 -3.53 18.26 2.17
C GLU A 46 -2.23 18.87 2.72
N SER A 47 -1.52 18.13 3.58
CA SER A 47 -0.31 18.60 4.26
C SER A 47 0.90 18.72 3.33
N ASP A 48 1.05 17.81 2.37
CA ASP A 48 2.14 17.82 1.38
C ASP A 48 1.67 18.27 -0.02
N ASN A 49 0.41 18.69 -0.13
CA ASN A 49 -0.25 19.05 -1.38
C ASN A 49 -0.03 18.00 -2.49
N SER A 50 -0.31 16.74 -2.19
CA SER A 50 -0.19 15.62 -3.13
C SER A 50 -1.49 14.85 -3.27
N THR A 51 -1.59 14.09 -4.37
CA THR A 51 -2.69 13.16 -4.58
C THR A 51 -2.16 11.84 -5.11
N TYR A 52 -2.64 10.76 -4.51
CA TYR A 52 -2.33 9.39 -4.90
C TYR A 52 -3.57 8.71 -5.47
N TYR A 53 -3.39 8.02 -6.59
CA TYR A 53 -4.39 7.13 -7.16
C TYR A 53 -3.92 5.69 -7.02
N TYR A 54 -4.70 4.91 -6.29
CA TYR A 54 -4.57 3.47 -6.16
C TYR A 54 -5.58 2.82 -7.07
N TYR A 55 -5.19 1.73 -7.73
CA TYR A 55 -6.06 1.01 -8.64
C TYR A 55 -5.92 -0.50 -8.47
N LEU A 56 -7.02 -1.19 -8.73
CA LEU A 56 -7.10 -2.64 -8.84
C LEU A 56 -7.94 -2.99 -10.07
N ALA A 57 -7.42 -3.86 -10.92
CA ALA A 57 -8.14 -4.38 -12.08
C ALA A 57 -7.95 -5.89 -12.23
N SER A 58 -8.94 -6.56 -12.82
CA SER A 58 -8.91 -7.98 -13.15
C SER A 58 -8.67 -8.15 -14.63
N ILE A 59 -7.74 -9.03 -15.00
CA ILE A 59 -7.58 -9.52 -16.36
C ILE A 59 -8.15 -10.93 -16.42
N GLU A 60 -9.21 -11.12 -17.21
CA GLU A 60 -9.91 -12.38 -17.34
C GLU A 60 -9.72 -12.97 -18.74
N ASN A 61 -9.44 -14.28 -18.81
CA ASN A 61 -9.37 -15.00 -20.08
C ASN A 61 -10.61 -15.88 -20.28
N LYS A 62 -11.55 -15.42 -21.10
CA LYS A 62 -12.72 -16.20 -21.55
C LYS A 62 -12.43 -16.99 -22.83
N GLY A 63 -11.25 -16.81 -23.42
CA GLY A 63 -10.81 -17.46 -24.65
C GLY A 63 -10.49 -18.95 -24.47
N LYS A 64 -10.48 -19.69 -25.59
CA LYS A 64 -10.11 -21.11 -25.59
C LYS A 64 -8.60 -21.35 -25.38
N LYS A 65 -7.75 -20.38 -25.74
CA LYS A 65 -6.29 -20.48 -25.65
C LYS A 65 -5.79 -19.78 -24.38
N PRO A 66 -4.74 -20.30 -23.72
CA PRO A 66 -4.08 -19.60 -22.62
C PRO A 66 -3.57 -18.20 -23.05
N TYR A 67 -3.60 -17.26 -22.11
CA TYR A 67 -3.08 -15.90 -22.32
C TYR A 67 -1.81 -15.69 -21.50
N ASN A 68 -0.69 -15.46 -22.17
CA ASN A 68 0.58 -15.16 -21.52
C ASN A 68 0.67 -13.64 -21.24
N THR A 69 0.76 -13.26 -19.96
CA THR A 69 0.83 -11.85 -19.55
C THR A 69 2.23 -11.25 -19.67
N GLN A 70 3.28 -12.02 -19.99
CA GLN A 70 4.64 -11.49 -20.20
C GLN A 70 4.69 -10.39 -21.28
N ASN A 71 3.81 -10.46 -22.26
CA ASN A 71 3.69 -9.47 -23.33
C ASN A 71 2.73 -8.32 -22.99
N LEU A 72 2.12 -8.32 -21.81
CA LEU A 72 1.25 -7.25 -21.35
C LEU A 72 2.11 -6.13 -20.77
N SER A 73 2.23 -5.05 -21.51
CA SER A 73 2.72 -3.78 -20.99
C SER A 73 1.52 -2.90 -20.65
N TYR A 74 1.57 -2.23 -19.50
CA TYR A 74 0.61 -1.19 -19.17
C TYR A 74 1.29 -0.07 -18.40
N ARG A 75 0.69 1.12 -18.43
CA ARG A 75 1.15 2.31 -17.71
C ARG A 75 -0.05 3.13 -17.26
N VAL A 76 0.08 3.84 -16.15
CA VAL A 76 -0.91 4.86 -15.77
C VAL A 76 -0.57 6.16 -16.48
N THR A 77 -1.53 6.73 -17.21
CA THR A 77 -1.38 7.94 -18.01
C THR A 77 -2.59 8.86 -17.84
N ASP A 78 -2.41 10.15 -18.10
CA ASP A 78 -3.50 11.06 -18.41
C ASP A 78 -3.78 10.89 -19.91
N ASP A 79 -5.04 10.79 -20.30
CA ASP A 79 -5.55 10.43 -21.65
C ASP A 79 -4.91 11.21 -22.84
N ASN A 80 -4.18 12.29 -22.54
CA ASN A 80 -3.49 13.15 -23.52
C ASN A 80 -2.00 12.81 -23.76
N GLU A 81 -1.50 11.67 -23.28
CA GLU A 81 -0.08 11.24 -23.39
C GLU A 81 0.95 12.26 -22.84
N LYS A 82 0.52 13.25 -22.06
CA LYS A 82 1.43 14.19 -21.41
C LYS A 82 2.21 13.47 -20.33
N GLU A 83 3.52 13.73 -20.29
CA GLU A 83 4.38 13.24 -19.22
C GLU A 83 3.84 13.74 -17.87
N ILE A 84 3.40 12.80 -17.03
CA ILE A 84 2.96 13.11 -15.67
C ILE A 84 4.22 13.25 -14.82
N SER A 85 4.38 14.39 -14.14
CA SER A 85 5.41 14.54 -13.11
C SER A 85 5.01 13.73 -11.88
N VAL A 86 5.53 12.50 -11.81
CA VAL A 86 5.24 11.54 -10.73
C VAL A 86 6.22 11.73 -9.58
N ILE A 87 5.71 11.79 -8.34
CA ILE A 87 6.54 11.81 -7.11
C ILE A 87 6.70 10.41 -6.49
N ASP A 88 5.82 9.49 -6.85
CA ASP A 88 5.89 8.11 -6.40
C ASP A 88 5.07 7.17 -7.29
N LYS A 89 5.52 5.94 -7.48
CA LYS A 89 4.73 4.94 -8.20
C LYS A 89 5.12 3.53 -7.81
N TYR A 90 4.12 2.66 -7.85
CA TYR A 90 4.30 1.22 -7.86
C TYR A 90 3.32 0.61 -8.85
N GLN A 91 3.77 -0.42 -9.55
CA GLN A 91 2.97 -1.10 -10.56
C GLN A 91 3.29 -2.60 -10.52
N SER A 92 2.27 -3.44 -10.36
CA SER A 92 2.45 -4.89 -10.41
C SER A 92 2.72 -5.34 -11.85
N THR A 93 3.69 -6.22 -12.06
CA THR A 93 3.92 -6.82 -13.39
C THR A 93 3.43 -8.26 -13.39
N PRO A 94 2.29 -8.58 -14.01
CA PRO A 94 1.81 -9.95 -14.05
C PRO A 94 2.72 -10.80 -14.96
N THR A 95 3.33 -11.84 -14.42
CA THR A 95 4.27 -12.74 -15.14
C THR A 95 3.73 -14.18 -15.23
N TYR A 96 2.43 -14.33 -15.46
CA TYR A 96 1.73 -15.62 -15.39
C TYR A 96 0.97 -15.95 -16.68
N VAL A 97 0.63 -17.23 -16.84
CA VAL A 97 -0.29 -17.69 -17.88
C VAL A 97 -1.70 -17.78 -17.29
N ILE A 98 -2.66 -17.10 -17.91
CA ILE A 98 -4.08 -17.15 -17.54
C ILE A 98 -4.77 -18.19 -18.41
N ASN A 99 -5.23 -19.30 -17.83
CA ASN A 99 -6.00 -20.31 -18.57
C ASN A 99 -7.46 -19.86 -18.76
N LYS A 100 -8.21 -20.61 -19.57
CA LYS A 100 -9.64 -20.37 -19.81
C LYS A 100 -10.41 -20.34 -18.48
N GLY A 101 -11.22 -19.30 -18.29
CA GLY A 101 -12.06 -19.10 -17.12
C GLY A 101 -11.31 -18.62 -15.87
N GLN A 102 -10.00 -18.39 -15.97
CA GLN A 102 -9.20 -17.83 -14.88
C GLN A 102 -9.03 -16.32 -15.04
N ASN A 103 -8.68 -15.68 -13.93
CA ASN A 103 -8.27 -14.29 -13.89
C ASN A 103 -6.96 -14.11 -13.13
N THR A 104 -6.35 -12.95 -13.34
CA THR A 104 -5.29 -12.41 -12.49
C THR A 104 -5.58 -10.94 -12.21
N TYR A 105 -4.84 -10.34 -11.29
CA TYR A 105 -5.01 -8.95 -10.92
C TYR A 105 -3.80 -8.12 -11.31
N ILE A 106 -4.07 -6.89 -11.72
CA ILE A 106 -3.08 -5.82 -11.75
C ILE A 106 -3.48 -4.76 -10.74
N TYR A 107 -2.49 -4.23 -10.05
CA TYR A 107 -2.68 -3.25 -9.01
C TYR A 107 -1.47 -2.35 -8.90
N GLY A 108 -1.67 -1.19 -8.31
CA GLY A 108 -0.59 -0.26 -8.09
C GLY A 108 -1.09 1.06 -7.58
N TYR A 109 -0.16 2.02 -7.58
CA TYR A 109 -0.48 3.40 -7.30
C TYR A 109 0.42 4.35 -8.08
N ILE A 110 -0.07 5.58 -8.24
CA ILE A 110 0.69 6.71 -8.76
C ILE A 110 0.40 7.92 -7.89
N GLY A 111 1.45 8.61 -7.46
CA GLY A 111 1.40 9.85 -6.70
C GLY A 111 1.97 11.01 -7.50
N PHE A 112 1.34 12.18 -7.39
CA PHE A 112 1.80 13.41 -8.03
C PHE A 112 1.50 14.61 -7.11
N PRO A 113 2.20 15.75 -7.29
CA PRO A 113 1.81 17.00 -6.63
C PRO A 113 0.38 17.32 -7.08
N ASN A 114 -0.49 17.75 -6.17
CA ASN A 114 -1.90 18.02 -6.41
C ASN A 114 -2.07 19.06 -7.54
N ASN A 115 -2.15 18.55 -8.76
CA ASN A 115 -2.25 19.30 -10.00
C ASN A 115 -3.40 18.73 -10.83
N ASP A 116 -3.82 19.48 -11.85
CA ASP A 116 -5.04 19.27 -12.65
C ASP A 116 -5.03 17.98 -13.54
N GLN A 117 -4.71 16.80 -12.99
CA GLN A 117 -4.88 15.53 -13.70
C GLN A 117 -6.37 15.18 -13.75
N LYS A 118 -7.00 15.40 -14.91
CA LYS A 118 -8.45 15.28 -15.06
C LYS A 118 -8.90 13.92 -15.61
N ASN A 119 -8.02 13.15 -16.27
CA ASN A 119 -8.42 11.89 -16.90
C ASN A 119 -7.38 10.79 -16.79
N LEU A 120 -6.98 10.44 -15.57
CA LEU A 120 -6.10 9.30 -15.32
C LEU A 120 -6.77 7.96 -15.64
N GLY A 121 -5.97 7.02 -16.13
CA GLY A 121 -6.38 5.66 -16.40
C GLY A 121 -5.22 4.76 -16.77
N ILE A 122 -5.54 3.51 -17.09
CA ILE A 122 -4.57 2.49 -17.48
C ILE A 122 -4.52 2.40 -19.00
N SER A 123 -3.36 2.68 -19.59
CA SER A 123 -3.07 2.48 -21.00
C SER A 123 -2.34 1.15 -21.21
N PHE A 124 -2.74 0.38 -22.21
CA PHE A 124 -2.20 -0.95 -22.51
C PHE A 124 -1.42 -0.99 -23.83
N ASN A 125 -0.26 -1.64 -23.82
CA ASN A 125 0.57 -1.99 -24.98
C ASN A 125 0.86 -0.83 -25.95
N ASN A 126 0.90 0.41 -25.47
CA ASN A 126 1.04 1.63 -26.27
C ASN A 126 -0.02 1.74 -27.40
N LYS A 127 -1.24 1.24 -27.16
CA LYS A 127 -2.38 1.24 -28.10
C LYS A 127 -3.54 2.08 -27.55
N LYS A 128 -4.53 2.39 -28.40
CA LYS A 128 -5.81 3.07 -28.09
C LYS A 128 -6.68 2.42 -26.99
N GLN A 129 -6.22 1.37 -26.31
CA GLN A 129 -6.95 0.71 -25.23
C GLN A 129 -6.64 1.45 -23.92
N PHE A 130 -7.56 2.33 -23.53
CA PHE A 130 -7.46 3.14 -22.32
C PHE A 130 -8.61 2.81 -21.37
N LEU A 131 -8.27 2.54 -20.12
CA LEU A 131 -9.22 2.22 -19.07
C LEU A 131 -9.27 3.38 -18.05
N PRO A 132 -10.17 4.36 -18.23
CA PRO A 132 -10.19 5.56 -17.41
C PRO A 132 -10.68 5.27 -16.00
N PHE A 133 -10.00 5.79 -14.97
CA PHE A 133 -10.39 5.61 -13.58
C PHE A 133 -11.79 6.15 -13.27
N LYS A 134 -12.21 7.23 -13.94
CA LYS A 134 -13.57 7.79 -13.83
C LYS A 134 -14.68 6.86 -14.34
N ALA A 135 -14.35 5.77 -15.03
CA ALA A 135 -15.32 4.71 -15.35
C ALA A 135 -15.78 3.95 -14.10
N PHE A 136 -15.01 4.00 -13.01
CA PHE A 136 -15.34 3.40 -11.73
C PHE A 136 -15.84 4.45 -10.72
N LYS A 137 -16.54 4.01 -9.66
CA LYS A 137 -16.87 4.91 -8.53
C LYS A 137 -15.62 5.05 -7.67
N ILE A 138 -14.88 6.13 -7.85
CA ILE A 138 -13.63 6.40 -7.13
C ILE A 138 -13.93 6.61 -5.63
N ARG A 139 -13.33 5.78 -4.77
CA ARG A 139 -13.31 6.00 -3.32
C ARG A 139 -12.37 7.15 -2.99
N LYS A 140 -12.67 7.89 -1.94
CA LYS A 140 -11.87 9.05 -1.52
C LYS A 140 -11.47 8.90 -0.07
N ALA A 141 -10.21 9.16 0.22
CA ALA A 141 -9.68 9.29 1.56
C ALA A 141 -8.74 10.49 1.62
N SER A 142 -8.42 10.95 2.83
CA SER A 142 -7.40 11.97 3.05
C SER A 142 -6.56 11.68 4.28
N ASP A 143 -5.46 12.42 4.42
CA ASP A 143 -4.59 12.42 5.59
C ASP A 143 -5.35 12.75 6.90
N LYS A 144 -6.47 13.47 6.81
CA LYS A 144 -7.37 13.76 7.94
C LYS A 144 -8.10 12.52 8.48
N ASN A 145 -8.20 11.44 7.70
CA ASN A 145 -8.80 10.18 8.14
C ASN A 145 -7.82 9.32 8.95
N VAL A 146 -6.54 9.68 8.97
CA VAL A 146 -5.51 8.99 9.75
C VAL A 146 -5.47 9.56 11.16
N LYS A 147 -5.41 8.67 12.16
CA LYS A 147 -5.28 9.06 13.56
C LYS A 147 -3.83 8.96 13.99
N ASP A 148 -3.27 10.06 14.48
CA ASP A 148 -1.97 10.05 15.12
C ASP A 148 -2.07 9.30 16.45
N SER A 149 -1.14 8.39 16.72
CA SER A 149 -1.07 7.66 17.98
C SER A 149 0.37 7.27 18.32
N LYS A 150 0.66 7.26 19.62
CA LYS A 150 1.89 6.73 20.22
C LYS A 150 1.62 5.44 21.01
N GLU A 151 0.37 4.99 21.06
CA GLU A 151 -0.03 3.79 21.77
C GLU A 151 0.46 2.54 21.02
N LEU A 152 0.69 1.45 21.74
CA LEU A 152 1.05 0.17 21.13
C LEU A 152 -0.12 -0.47 20.38
N LYS A 153 -1.35 -0.04 20.65
CA LYS A 153 -2.56 -0.56 20.00
C LYS A 153 -3.48 0.59 19.63
N TYR A 154 -3.74 0.76 18.34
CA TYR A 154 -4.55 1.88 17.86
C TYR A 154 -5.14 1.59 16.47
N THR A 155 -6.17 2.34 16.10
CA THR A 155 -6.68 2.37 14.72
C THR A 155 -5.91 3.42 13.93
N PHE A 156 -5.14 3.00 12.92
CA PHE A 156 -4.38 3.90 12.04
C PHE A 156 -5.32 4.67 11.10
N PHE A 157 -6.22 3.94 10.43
CA PHE A 157 -7.16 4.50 9.45
C PHE A 157 -8.51 3.79 9.56
N GLU A 158 -9.59 4.55 9.43
CA GLU A 158 -10.94 4.01 9.34
C GLU A 158 -11.87 4.91 8.54
N ASP A 159 -12.55 4.32 7.55
CA ASP A 159 -13.70 4.90 6.85
C ASP A 159 -14.83 3.87 6.70
N ASP A 160 -15.84 4.17 5.89
CA ASP A 160 -16.96 3.28 5.61
C ASP A 160 -16.56 1.98 4.85
N THR A 161 -15.37 1.96 4.26
CA THR A 161 -14.91 0.91 3.34
C THR A 161 -13.79 0.04 3.91
N LEU A 162 -12.89 0.60 4.69
CA LEU A 162 -11.67 -0.03 5.17
C LEU A 162 -11.39 0.39 6.62
N LYS A 163 -10.87 -0.55 7.41
CA LYS A 163 -10.25 -0.28 8.71
C LYS A 163 -8.85 -0.89 8.75
N MET A 164 -7.91 -0.15 9.32
CA MET A 164 -6.52 -0.54 9.52
C MET A 164 -6.16 -0.34 10.99
N ASP A 165 -5.97 -1.43 11.72
CA ASP A 165 -5.58 -1.42 13.13
C ASP A 165 -4.13 -1.88 13.28
N VAL A 166 -3.39 -1.27 14.20
CA VAL A 166 -2.03 -1.66 14.58
C VAL A 166 -2.06 -2.19 16.00
N ASP A 167 -1.39 -3.31 16.25
CA ASP A 167 -1.26 -3.91 17.58
C ASP A 167 0.15 -4.47 17.79
N ALA A 168 0.89 -3.83 18.69
CA ALA A 168 2.20 -4.19 19.20
C ALA A 168 2.16 -4.45 20.72
N SER A 169 0.98 -4.57 21.32
CA SER A 169 0.84 -4.76 22.78
C SER A 169 1.41 -6.08 23.29
N LYS A 170 1.61 -7.05 22.39
CA LYS A 170 2.23 -8.36 22.66
C LYS A 170 3.60 -8.51 21.98
N ALA A 171 4.18 -7.40 21.55
CA ALA A 171 5.49 -7.41 20.93
C ALA A 171 6.52 -8.01 21.87
N LYS A 172 7.43 -8.79 21.31
CA LYS A 172 8.53 -9.42 22.06
C LYS A 172 9.78 -9.43 21.20
N TYR A 173 10.94 -9.45 21.83
CA TYR A 173 12.21 -9.57 21.15
C TYR A 173 12.87 -10.89 21.50
N VAL A 174 13.57 -11.47 20.53
CA VAL A 174 14.37 -12.69 20.68
C VAL A 174 15.71 -12.50 19.98
N TYR A 175 16.68 -13.34 20.29
CA TYR A 175 17.93 -13.42 19.53
C TYR A 175 17.97 -14.75 18.79
N GLU A 176 18.02 -14.71 17.47
CA GLU A 176 18.05 -15.89 16.61
C GLU A 176 18.83 -15.58 15.33
N ASN A 177 19.55 -16.58 14.80
CA ASN A 177 20.34 -16.43 13.57
C ASN A 177 21.30 -15.22 13.55
N ASN A 178 21.92 -14.92 14.69
CA ASN A 178 22.81 -13.76 14.90
C ASN A 178 22.13 -12.38 14.80
N GLU A 179 20.80 -12.33 14.94
CA GLU A 179 20.02 -11.11 14.89
C GLU A 179 19.15 -10.97 16.14
N THR A 180 18.95 -9.72 16.59
CA THR A 180 17.80 -9.41 17.44
C THR A 180 16.58 -9.30 16.53
N VAL A 181 15.51 -10.05 16.85
CA VAL A 181 14.27 -10.03 16.09
C VAL A 181 13.13 -9.56 16.99
N LEU A 182 12.49 -8.46 16.62
CA LEU A 182 11.26 -7.97 17.24
C LEU A 182 10.05 -8.57 16.51
N LYS A 183 9.25 -9.36 17.23
CA LYS A 183 8.11 -10.14 16.74
C LYS A 183 6.80 -9.65 17.33
N ASN A 184 5.69 -10.24 16.85
CA ASN A 184 4.32 -10.00 17.32
C ASN A 184 3.79 -8.57 17.12
N VAL A 185 4.39 -7.79 16.21
CA VAL A 185 3.79 -6.54 15.73
C VAL A 185 2.81 -6.88 14.61
N LYS A 186 1.57 -6.41 14.70
CA LYS A 186 0.51 -6.80 13.75
C LYS A 186 -0.17 -5.59 13.14
N ILE A 187 -0.55 -5.73 11.87
CA ILE A 187 -1.54 -4.85 11.24
C ILE A 187 -2.75 -5.70 10.86
N THR A 188 -3.93 -5.26 11.28
CA THR A 188 -5.20 -5.87 10.91
C THR A 188 -5.90 -5.00 9.88
N TYR A 189 -6.17 -5.57 8.72
CA TYR A 189 -6.92 -4.90 7.66
C TYR A 189 -8.29 -5.53 7.53
N LYS A 190 -9.33 -4.70 7.54
CA LYS A 190 -10.72 -5.14 7.41
C LYS A 190 -11.42 -4.41 6.27
N ASN A 191 -11.78 -5.15 5.23
CA ASN A 191 -12.69 -4.67 4.20
C ASN A 191 -14.12 -4.72 4.74
N LYS A 192 -14.79 -3.57 4.76
CA LYS A 192 -16.18 -3.43 5.23
C LYS A 192 -17.21 -3.54 4.09
N THR A 193 -16.74 -3.65 2.85
CA THR A 193 -17.60 -3.63 1.65
C THR A 193 -17.89 -5.04 1.12
N ASP A 194 -18.88 -5.13 0.24
CA ASP A 194 -19.25 -6.35 -0.50
C ASP A 194 -18.47 -6.50 -1.81
N SER A 195 -17.48 -5.65 -2.04
CA SER A 195 -16.61 -5.65 -3.21
C SER A 195 -15.16 -5.92 -2.82
N ARG A 196 -14.33 -6.37 -3.76
CA ARG A 196 -12.88 -6.38 -3.58
C ARG A 196 -12.37 -4.93 -3.62
N ILE A 197 -11.42 -4.58 -2.74
CA ILE A 197 -10.86 -3.24 -2.66
C ILE A 197 -9.34 -3.23 -2.69
N ILE A 198 -8.75 -2.16 -3.21
CA ILE A 198 -7.32 -1.86 -3.08
C ILE A 198 -7.04 -1.26 -1.70
N VAL A 199 -5.89 -1.62 -1.11
CA VAL A 199 -5.47 -1.17 0.22
C VAL A 199 -4.30 -0.18 0.10
N PRO A 200 -4.35 0.98 0.79
CA PRO A 200 -3.20 1.87 0.90
C PRO A 200 -2.04 1.20 1.63
N TYR A 201 -0.83 1.31 1.08
CA TYR A 201 0.36 0.70 1.69
C TYR A 201 0.70 1.34 3.02
N LEU A 202 0.95 0.48 4.01
CA LEU A 202 1.80 0.79 5.16
C LEU A 202 3.17 0.18 4.92
N THR A 203 4.20 0.98 5.18
CA THR A 203 5.60 0.58 5.11
C THR A 203 6.18 0.69 6.51
N PRO A 204 6.08 -0.38 7.33
CA PRO A 204 6.67 -0.38 8.65
C PRO A 204 8.19 -0.25 8.54
N SER A 205 8.79 0.47 9.49
CA SER A 205 10.23 0.48 9.69
C SER A 205 10.53 0.52 11.18
N ALA A 206 11.72 0.09 11.58
CA ALA A 206 12.13 0.18 12.96
C ALA A 206 13.62 0.46 13.09
N THR A 207 14.00 1.08 14.20
CA THR A 207 15.38 1.14 14.68
C THR A 207 15.50 0.49 16.05
N LEU A 208 16.69 -0.05 16.32
CA LEU A 208 17.13 -0.50 17.63
C LEU A 208 18.26 0.43 18.07
N GLU A 209 18.06 1.16 19.15
CA GLU A 209 19.15 1.85 19.86
C GLU A 209 19.83 0.84 20.78
N GLY A 210 21.01 0.36 20.40
CA GLY A 210 21.61 -0.82 21.02
C GLY A 210 23.12 -0.92 20.88
N ILE A 211 23.66 -2.08 21.23
CA ILE A 211 25.07 -2.43 21.23
C ILE A 211 25.39 -3.23 19.96
N ASP A 212 26.54 -2.94 19.36
CA ASP A 212 27.10 -3.72 18.25
C ASP A 212 27.75 -5.01 18.76
N LEU A 213 27.35 -6.15 18.19
CA LEU A 213 27.80 -7.48 18.58
C LEU A 213 28.86 -8.07 17.66
N GLU A 214 29.19 -7.45 16.52
CA GLU A 214 30.02 -8.07 15.46
C GLU A 214 31.36 -8.64 15.98
N ASP A 215 31.99 -7.95 16.93
CA ASP A 215 33.26 -8.37 17.56
C ASP A 215 33.13 -8.64 19.07
N LYS A 216 31.91 -8.94 19.56
CA LYS A 216 31.63 -9.13 21.01
C LYS A 216 31.50 -10.59 21.44
N GLY A 217 31.75 -11.52 20.52
CA GLY A 217 31.66 -12.96 20.74
C GLY A 217 30.39 -13.57 20.13
N GLU A 218 30.31 -14.90 20.21
CA GLU A 218 29.17 -15.64 19.69
C GLU A 218 28.12 -15.84 20.77
N PHE A 219 26.89 -15.39 20.51
CA PHE A 219 25.75 -15.55 21.40
C PHE A 219 24.74 -16.51 20.78
N LYS A 220 24.12 -17.37 21.59
CA LYS A 220 23.10 -18.33 21.15
C LYS A 220 21.68 -17.89 21.50
N SER A 221 21.53 -16.95 22.43
CA SER A 221 20.23 -16.52 22.94
C SER A 221 20.27 -15.12 23.52
N MET A 222 19.08 -14.53 23.70
CA MET A 222 18.93 -13.23 24.35
C MET A 222 19.34 -13.29 25.83
N GLU A 223 19.18 -14.45 26.48
CA GLU A 223 19.54 -14.67 27.87
C GLU A 223 21.06 -14.65 28.11
N GLU A 224 21.84 -15.13 27.13
CA GLU A 224 23.31 -15.04 27.17
C GLU A 224 23.77 -13.59 27.02
N ILE A 225 23.18 -12.86 26.08
CA ILE A 225 23.47 -11.43 25.85
C ILE A 225 23.16 -10.61 27.11
N GLN A 226 22.00 -10.83 27.73
CA GLN A 226 21.59 -10.11 28.94
C GLN A 226 22.53 -10.31 30.12
N LYS A 227 23.23 -11.45 30.20
CA LYS A 227 24.20 -11.76 31.26
C LYS A 227 25.61 -11.29 30.95
N HIS A 228 25.87 -10.89 29.71
CA HIS A 228 27.18 -10.45 29.28
C HIS A 228 27.42 -9.00 29.71
N ASP A 229 28.60 -8.74 30.26
CA ASP A 229 29.03 -7.39 30.63
C ASP A 229 29.67 -6.71 29.42
N PHE A 230 28.94 -5.78 28.80
CA PHE A 230 29.42 -5.00 27.66
C PHE A 230 30.16 -3.71 28.06
N THR A 231 30.40 -3.47 29.36
CA THR A 231 31.10 -2.27 29.81
C THR A 231 32.55 -2.26 29.33
N THR A 232 33.09 -1.05 29.12
CA THR A 232 34.50 -0.86 28.75
C THR A 232 35.15 0.08 29.75
N ASN A 233 36.17 -0.39 30.46
CA ASN A 233 36.84 0.36 31.54
C ASN A 233 35.86 0.87 32.62
N GLY A 234 34.84 0.09 32.95
CA GLY A 234 33.82 0.45 33.94
C GLY A 234 32.80 1.49 33.48
N MET A 235 32.82 1.88 32.20
CA MET A 235 31.83 2.76 31.59
C MET A 235 30.75 1.97 30.87
N ALA A 236 29.54 2.54 30.82
CA ALA A 236 28.42 1.99 30.07
C ALA A 236 28.80 1.68 28.61
N PRO A 237 28.21 0.64 28.01
CA PRO A 237 28.49 0.29 26.62
C PRO A 237 28.10 1.44 25.69
N LYS A 238 28.86 1.61 24.60
CA LYS A 238 28.50 2.58 23.56
C LYS A 238 27.33 2.04 22.75
N THR A 239 26.24 2.80 22.73
CA THR A 239 25.06 2.48 21.90
C THR A 239 25.09 3.20 20.55
N GLN A 240 24.48 2.59 19.54
CA GLN A 240 24.23 3.17 18.22
C GLN A 240 22.88 2.70 17.65
N SER A 241 22.44 3.36 16.57
CA SER A 241 21.15 3.07 15.93
C SER A 241 21.30 2.04 14.81
N PHE A 242 20.58 0.92 14.93
CA PHE A 242 20.54 -0.14 13.93
C PHE A 242 19.20 -0.15 13.21
N LYS A 243 19.22 -0.17 11.87
CA LYS A 243 17.98 -0.24 11.07
C LYS A 243 17.54 -1.69 10.89
N ALA A 244 16.23 -1.92 11.00
CA ALA A 244 15.66 -3.23 10.77
C ALA A 244 15.55 -3.56 9.27
N SER A 245 15.79 -4.83 8.92
CA SER A 245 15.11 -5.47 7.79
C SER A 245 13.70 -5.89 8.22
N VAL A 246 12.72 -5.80 7.34
CA VAL A 246 11.29 -5.99 7.70
C VAL A 246 10.64 -7.06 6.84
N THR A 247 9.90 -7.97 7.47
CA THR A 247 9.17 -9.06 6.79
C THR A 247 7.67 -9.01 7.10
N GLY A 248 6.84 -9.69 6.29
CA GLY A 248 5.43 -9.98 6.60
C GLY A 248 4.41 -8.84 6.47
N TYR A 249 4.79 -7.66 5.99
CA TYR A 249 3.93 -6.45 6.03
C TYR A 249 3.10 -6.14 4.77
N VAL A 250 3.36 -6.82 3.65
CA VAL A 250 2.84 -6.38 2.35
C VAL A 250 1.43 -6.95 2.08
N LEU A 251 0.43 -6.07 1.99
CA LEU A 251 -0.94 -6.39 1.57
C LEU A 251 -1.40 -5.42 0.47
N TYR A 252 -1.84 -5.96 -0.66
CA TYR A 252 -2.19 -5.19 -1.86
C TYR A 252 -3.68 -4.88 -1.96
N PHE A 253 -4.53 -5.86 -1.70
CA PHE A 253 -5.98 -5.77 -1.84
C PHE A 253 -6.67 -6.74 -0.87
N LEU A 254 -7.97 -6.54 -0.67
CA LEU A 254 -8.81 -7.40 0.18
C LEU A 254 -10.05 -7.84 -0.58
N ASP A 255 -10.38 -9.12 -0.47
CA ASP A 255 -11.65 -9.69 -0.89
C ASP A 255 -12.83 -9.11 -0.09
N LYS A 256 -14.05 -9.31 -0.61
CA LYS A 256 -15.29 -8.85 0.01
C LYS A 256 -15.36 -9.28 1.49
N LYS A 257 -15.67 -8.34 2.38
CA LYS A 257 -15.78 -8.55 3.84
C LYS A 257 -14.56 -9.23 4.50
N GLN A 258 -13.42 -9.29 3.82
CA GLN A 258 -12.24 -10.01 4.30
C GLN A 258 -11.60 -9.24 5.44
N THR A 259 -11.14 -9.98 6.46
CA THR A 259 -10.23 -9.49 7.49
C THR A 259 -8.93 -10.26 7.39
N VAL A 260 -7.80 -9.56 7.31
CA VAL A 260 -6.45 -10.14 7.22
C VAL A 260 -5.60 -9.57 8.35
N ASN A 261 -4.89 -10.45 9.05
CA ASN A 261 -3.87 -10.08 10.03
C ASN A 261 -2.50 -10.31 9.40
N THR A 262 -1.70 -9.25 9.26
CA THR A 262 -0.32 -9.33 8.81
C THR A 262 0.61 -9.26 10.02
N GLU A 263 1.41 -10.30 10.23
CA GLU A 263 2.42 -10.33 11.29
C GLU A 263 3.74 -9.80 10.74
N ILE A 264 4.34 -8.86 11.47
CA ILE A 264 5.55 -8.15 11.07
C ILE A 264 6.67 -8.57 12.00
N GLU A 265 7.82 -8.91 11.41
CA GLU A 265 9.08 -9.09 12.13
C GLU A 265 10.08 -8.03 11.68
N PHE A 266 10.81 -7.48 12.66
CA PHE A 266 11.89 -6.53 12.45
C PHE A 266 13.20 -7.17 12.88
N HIS A 267 14.13 -7.27 11.94
CA HIS A 267 15.40 -7.99 12.07
C HIS A 267 16.55 -7.00 12.19
N PHE A 268 17.24 -7.01 13.32
CA PHE A 268 18.39 -6.17 13.63
C PHE A 268 19.65 -7.04 13.67
N GLY A 269 20.38 -7.09 12.56
CA GLY A 269 21.58 -7.91 12.44
C GLY A 269 22.70 -7.44 13.37
N ASN A 270 23.39 -8.39 14.01
CA ASN A 270 24.54 -8.17 14.90
C ASN A 270 24.31 -7.08 15.97
N ALA A 271 23.07 -6.92 16.43
CA ALA A 271 22.72 -5.88 17.39
C ALA A 271 21.94 -6.47 18.56
N ALA A 272 22.07 -5.87 19.73
CA ALA A 272 21.22 -6.15 20.89
C ALA A 272 20.90 -4.89 21.67
N PRO A 273 19.78 -4.86 22.42
CA PRO A 273 19.55 -3.78 23.36
C PRO A 273 20.65 -3.67 24.42
N ASP A 274 20.87 -2.45 24.90
CA ASP A 274 21.60 -2.26 26.17
C ASP A 274 20.66 -2.60 27.34
N PHE A 275 21.01 -3.64 28.10
CA PHE A 275 20.23 -4.12 29.23
C PHE A 275 20.61 -3.47 30.57
N THR A 276 21.58 -2.55 30.58
CA THR A 276 21.99 -1.85 31.81
C THR A 276 20.90 -0.90 32.33
N ASP A 277 20.10 -0.30 31.44
CA ASP A 277 18.92 0.49 31.78
C ASP A 277 17.61 -0.19 31.35
N LYS A 278 16.93 -0.83 32.31
CA LYS A 278 15.65 -1.52 32.07
C LYS A 278 14.49 -0.58 31.71
N ASN A 279 14.60 0.73 31.98
CA ASN A 279 13.57 1.70 31.62
C ASN A 279 13.69 2.17 30.16
N THR A 280 14.78 1.83 29.49
CA THR A 280 14.99 2.20 28.09
C THR A 280 13.96 1.49 27.20
N LYS A 281 13.49 2.23 26.18
CA LYS A 281 12.63 1.70 25.11
C LYS A 281 13.41 1.72 23.81
N PRO A 282 14.26 0.71 23.57
CA PRO A 282 15.31 0.77 22.56
C PRO A 282 14.76 0.53 21.15
N PHE A 283 13.61 -0.13 21.03
CA PHE A 283 12.95 -0.36 19.76
C PHE A 283 12.03 0.81 19.43
N ILE A 284 12.31 1.51 18.34
CA ILE A 284 11.50 2.61 17.82
C ILE A 284 10.86 2.12 16.52
N VAL A 285 9.54 1.98 16.51
CA VAL A 285 8.79 1.47 15.35
C VAL A 285 7.99 2.60 14.72
N HIS A 286 8.05 2.69 13.40
CA HIS A 286 7.32 3.64 12.58
C HIS A 286 6.35 2.90 11.67
N MET A 287 5.08 3.30 11.69
CA MET A 287 4.06 2.88 10.74
C MET A 287 3.86 3.99 9.73
N ASN A 288 4.54 3.87 8.59
CA ASN A 288 4.59 4.93 7.58
C ASN A 288 3.55 4.68 6.47
N SER A 289 2.85 5.73 6.05
CA SER A 289 2.13 5.75 4.78
C SER A 289 2.51 6.98 3.99
N LYS A 290 3.17 6.77 2.85
CA LYS A 290 3.59 7.87 1.97
C LYS A 290 2.39 8.59 1.35
N ALA A 291 1.33 7.85 0.99
CA ALA A 291 0.15 8.44 0.37
C ALA A 291 -0.69 9.29 1.33
N PHE A 292 -0.71 8.96 2.62
CA PHE A 292 -1.30 9.81 3.65
C PHE A 292 -0.31 10.85 4.20
N GLY A 293 0.99 10.77 3.85
CA GLY A 293 2.08 11.56 4.44
C GLY A 293 2.15 11.46 5.97
N LYS A 294 1.80 10.31 6.53
CA LYS A 294 1.71 10.09 7.97
C LYS A 294 2.69 9.02 8.44
N SER A 295 3.26 9.21 9.62
CA SER A 295 4.14 8.26 10.29
C SER A 295 3.80 8.22 11.78
N ASN A 296 3.14 7.15 12.21
CA ASN A 296 2.89 6.93 13.63
C ASN A 296 4.10 6.23 14.24
N THR A 297 4.58 6.77 15.35
CA THR A 297 5.78 6.26 16.02
C THR A 297 5.44 5.80 17.42
N PHE A 298 5.81 4.58 17.76
CA PHE A 298 5.71 4.04 19.12
C PHE A 298 7.03 3.35 19.51
N LYS A 299 7.27 3.27 20.81
CA LYS A 299 8.49 2.66 21.36
C LYS A 299 8.15 1.44 22.19
N ILE A 300 8.95 0.39 22.07
CA ILE A 300 8.78 -0.88 22.80
C ILE A 300 9.93 -1.02 23.79
N GLY A 301 9.57 -1.33 25.05
CA GLY A 301 10.49 -1.50 26.17
C GLY A 301 11.15 -2.87 26.23
N LEU A 302 11.96 -3.06 27.26
CA LEU A 302 12.60 -4.33 27.59
C LEU A 302 11.77 -5.23 28.53
N GLU A 303 10.61 -4.73 28.95
CA GLU A 303 9.63 -5.35 29.85
C GLU A 303 8.86 -6.55 29.25
#